data_AF-A0A1I3DCE6-F1
#
_entry.id   AF-A0A1I3DCE6-F1
#
_cell.length_a   1.000
_cell.length_b   1.000
_cell.length_c   1.000
_cell.angle_alpha   90.00
_cell.angle_beta   90.00
_cell.angle_gamma   90.00
#
_symmetry.space_group_name_H-M   'P 1'
#
loop_
_entity.id
_entity.type
_entity.pdbx_description
1 polymer ?
#
loop_
_entity_poly.entity_id
_entity_poly.type
_entity_poly.pdbx_seq_one_letter_code
_entity_poly.pdbx_strand_id
1 'polypeptide(L)'
;MNHIEIKYSYFSQKAEFLMNREKVSPYSELASIGNSPFLEAVASIIHCLDNEVFDDYEIDLYATDFQYELLSAIARKSEYCKNIRLFSMESLLPKEKLFERIFDIGRQNNITVDQGENAKVYFSGGMHIVLPKKGFVNTDTPCADIGVFKENEVIPVTIRTPLIISDSFGILQKSGHTCYSIPSVKLNSFWEFYALEFIERPVIIEYMTALRYVNFNQKQMAEFNAIKNNKPAYYINDIPSMIDKEETFDIDFACFPEDAFSLKIENTDIVNCQENTIFAINPGTTLICIYNDKGECAASKSITVVGHQYVENIRLIPRFEYLKKSERNRIDVVVTPLNAEDANKLVWSISNPNILQVDENGNIIALEEGEATITVSGNKVNASLIVEVKPALQSLRFSQHSVRLKNRETFILECIVTPPNAPTEKLTWDLDNKTIASINPSKYGHRCQIIASEGYEGRGNIHCYDADTKLGAICNIEVISKVKPGTAGKVALSCWLIGILFPFLLPISSIASFYGLARDPETEHHNRYKICAVGSILTLLFWLMVGMQ
;
A
#
# COMPACT_ATOMS: atom_id res chain seq x y z
N MET A 1 42.09 -3.55 50.44
CA MET A 1 41.46 -2.24 50.68
C MET A 1 40.04 -2.28 50.14
N ASN A 2 39.08 -2.39 51.05
CA ASN A 2 37.66 -2.44 50.71
C ASN A 2 37.15 -1.05 50.35
N HIS A 3 36.17 -1.01 49.44
CA HIS A 3 35.57 0.24 49.01
C HIS A 3 34.12 0.30 49.47
N ILE A 4 33.81 1.26 50.33
CA ILE A 4 32.49 1.43 50.93
C ILE A 4 31.82 2.64 50.29
N GLU A 5 30.61 2.48 49.78
CA GLU A 5 29.77 3.60 49.34
C GLU A 5 28.64 3.79 50.34
N ILE A 6 28.48 5.01 50.85
CA ILE A 6 27.37 5.40 51.72
C ILE A 6 26.55 6.46 50.99
N LYS A 7 25.34 6.12 50.58
CA LYS A 7 24.51 7.00 49.75
C LYS A 7 23.28 7.51 50.49
N TYR A 8 23.22 8.82 50.73
CA TYR A 8 22.01 9.53 51.12
C TYR A 8 21.31 10.12 49.89
N SER A 9 20.00 10.33 50.00
CA SER A 9 19.18 10.88 48.91
C SER A 9 18.30 12.03 49.37
N TYR A 10 17.77 12.82 48.45
CA TYR A 10 16.80 13.88 48.79
C TYR A 10 15.42 13.33 49.22
N PHE A 11 15.13 12.05 48.95
CA PHE A 11 13.80 11.45 49.11
C PHE A 11 13.66 10.56 50.35
N SER A 12 14.73 10.30 51.08
CA SER A 12 14.74 9.33 52.17
C SER A 12 15.82 9.68 53.20
N GLN A 13 15.47 9.50 54.47
CA GLN A 13 16.39 9.60 55.61
C GLN A 13 17.36 8.41 55.71
N LYS A 14 17.04 7.34 54.98
CA LYS A 14 17.83 6.12 54.95
C LYS A 14 19.08 6.26 54.10
N ALA A 15 20.15 5.63 54.55
CA ALA A 15 21.37 5.46 53.79
C ALA A 15 21.39 4.09 53.09
N GLU A 16 21.83 4.09 51.84
CA GLU A 16 22.19 2.85 51.15
C GLU A 16 23.69 2.59 51.32
N PHE A 17 24.02 1.37 51.78
CA PHE A 17 25.40 0.92 51.94
C PHE A 17 25.74 -0.09 50.84
N LEU A 18 26.85 0.17 50.14
CA LEU A 18 27.45 -0.79 49.23
C LEU A 18 28.88 -1.09 49.69
N MET A 19 29.25 -2.35 49.62
CA MET A 19 30.61 -2.82 49.85
C MET A 19 31.12 -3.44 48.56
N ASN A 20 32.21 -2.89 48.03
CA ASN A 20 32.80 -3.32 46.75
C ASN A 20 31.78 -3.34 45.60
N ARG A 21 30.90 -2.32 45.56
CA ARG A 21 29.78 -2.13 44.59
C ARG A 21 28.63 -3.12 44.71
N GLU A 22 28.60 -3.95 45.74
CA GLU A 22 27.47 -4.84 46.04
C GLU A 22 26.71 -4.31 47.25
N LYS A 23 25.37 -4.40 47.21
CA LYS A 23 24.56 -4.00 48.37
C LYS A 23 24.86 -4.92 49.55
N VAL A 24 25.00 -4.32 50.74
CA VAL A 24 25.15 -5.10 51.97
C VAL A 24 23.92 -5.99 52.21
N SER A 25 24.13 -7.12 52.87
CA SER A 25 23.04 -8.05 53.22
C SER A 25 21.93 -7.32 53.97
N PRO A 26 20.64 -7.52 53.64
CA PRO A 26 19.54 -6.86 54.34
C PRO A 26 19.44 -7.25 55.82
N TYR A 27 20.15 -8.31 56.23
CA TYR A 27 20.22 -8.79 57.61
C TYR A 27 21.48 -8.32 58.36
N SER A 28 22.35 -7.53 57.74
CA SER A 28 23.56 -7.01 58.40
C SER A 28 23.24 -5.87 59.37
N GLU A 29 24.15 -5.62 60.30
CA GLU A 29 24.01 -4.51 61.23
C GLU A 29 24.11 -3.17 60.49
N LEU A 30 24.98 -3.07 59.46
CA LEU A 30 25.04 -1.92 58.57
C LEU A 30 23.71 -1.61 57.87
N ALA A 31 22.98 -2.64 57.40
CA ALA A 31 21.67 -2.45 56.79
C ALA A 31 20.64 -1.93 57.80
N SER A 32 20.69 -2.39 59.05
CA SER A 32 19.84 -1.89 60.13
C SER A 32 20.15 -0.42 60.45
N ILE A 33 21.43 -0.08 60.61
CA ILE A 33 21.90 1.29 60.84
C ILE A 33 21.46 2.22 59.69
N GLY A 34 21.57 1.77 58.44
CA GLY A 34 21.13 2.53 57.27
C GLY A 34 19.64 2.81 57.19
N ASN A 35 18.80 2.08 57.93
CA ASN A 35 17.37 2.37 58.01
C ASN A 35 17.01 3.49 59.00
N SER A 36 17.97 3.97 59.79
CA SER A 36 17.77 5.00 60.81
C SER A 36 18.23 6.38 60.30
N PRO A 37 17.66 7.50 60.80
CA PRO A 37 18.13 8.84 60.47
C PRO A 37 19.61 9.03 60.79
N PHE A 38 20.31 9.85 60.01
CA PHE A 38 21.76 10.03 60.12
C PHE A 38 22.22 10.35 61.55
N LEU A 39 21.55 11.28 62.24
CA LEU A 39 21.93 11.71 63.59
C LEU A 39 21.86 10.60 64.64
N GLU A 40 21.00 9.60 64.42
CA GLU A 40 20.86 8.41 65.29
C GLU A 40 21.87 7.32 64.90
N ALA A 41 22.12 7.17 63.60
CA ALA A 41 22.98 6.13 63.03
C ALA A 41 24.49 6.44 63.15
N VAL A 42 24.87 7.72 63.01
CA VAL A 42 26.26 8.15 62.73
C VAL A 42 27.29 7.68 63.75
N ALA A 43 26.90 7.57 65.03
CA ALA A 43 27.80 7.10 66.09
C ALA A 43 28.23 5.63 65.92
N SER A 44 27.39 4.83 65.25
CA SER A 44 27.59 3.39 65.09
C SER A 44 28.17 3.00 63.73
N ILE A 45 28.10 3.87 62.71
CA ILE A 45 28.50 3.56 61.32
C ILE A 45 29.94 3.04 61.26
N ILE A 46 30.91 3.81 61.77
CA ILE A 46 32.33 3.44 61.71
C ILE A 46 32.62 2.20 62.54
N HIS A 47 32.03 2.10 63.74
CA HIS A 47 32.19 0.93 64.60
C HIS A 47 31.71 -0.36 63.91
N CYS A 48 30.56 -0.29 63.25
CA CYS A 48 29.99 -1.41 62.52
C CYS A 48 30.84 -1.77 61.29
N LEU A 49 31.34 -0.78 60.55
CA LEU A 49 32.27 -1.03 59.43
C LEU A 49 33.58 -1.68 59.89
N ASP A 50 34.17 -1.20 60.98
CA ASP A 50 35.38 -1.80 61.57
C ASP A 50 35.14 -3.28 61.95
N ASN A 51 33.95 -3.59 62.47
CA ASN A 51 33.56 -4.94 62.88
C ASN A 51 33.08 -5.83 61.72
N GLU A 52 32.67 -5.29 60.58
CA GLU A 52 32.20 -6.11 59.44
C GLU A 52 33.31 -6.33 58.40
N VAL A 53 34.18 -5.34 58.18
CA VAL A 53 35.21 -5.37 57.14
C VAL A 53 36.49 -6.08 57.60
N PHE A 54 36.91 -5.87 58.85
CA PHE A 54 38.14 -6.40 59.46
C PHE A 54 39.44 -6.12 58.66
N ASP A 55 39.46 -5.12 57.78
CA ASP A 55 40.59 -4.74 56.93
C ASP A 55 40.48 -3.25 56.55
N ASP A 56 41.56 -2.68 56.01
CA ASP A 56 41.61 -1.29 55.56
C ASP A 56 40.51 -0.98 54.53
N TYR A 57 39.83 0.15 54.71
CA TYR A 57 38.78 0.61 53.80
C TYR A 57 38.79 2.12 53.55
N GLU A 58 38.22 2.51 52.41
CA GLU A 58 37.90 3.90 52.07
C GLU A 58 36.38 4.04 51.91
N ILE A 59 35.86 5.23 52.25
CA ILE A 59 34.45 5.56 52.13
C ILE A 59 34.25 6.63 51.04
N ASP A 60 33.41 6.33 50.06
CA ASP A 60 32.80 7.31 49.17
C ASP A 60 31.42 7.69 49.74
N LEU A 61 31.31 8.89 50.30
CA LEU A 61 30.13 9.39 51.00
C LEU A 61 29.37 10.36 50.10
N TYR A 62 28.12 10.03 49.76
CA TYR A 62 27.21 10.90 49.01
C TYR A 62 26.25 11.56 50.00
N ALA A 63 26.61 12.76 50.46
CA ALA A 63 25.95 13.41 51.59
C ALA A 63 26.14 14.93 51.59
N THR A 64 25.67 15.60 52.65
CA THR A 64 25.97 17.01 52.92
C THR A 64 27.32 17.19 53.62
N ASP A 65 27.87 18.41 53.57
CA ASP A 65 29.12 18.77 54.25
C ASP A 65 29.10 18.46 55.76
N PHE A 66 27.98 18.73 56.44
CA PHE A 66 27.87 18.45 57.88
C PHE A 66 27.99 16.95 58.18
N GLN A 67 27.36 16.11 57.36
CA GLN A 67 27.43 14.66 57.52
C GLN A 67 28.85 14.14 57.31
N TYR A 68 29.54 14.68 56.29
CA TYR A 68 30.95 14.38 56.03
C TYR A 68 31.86 14.74 57.20
N GLU A 69 31.74 15.95 57.72
CA GLU A 69 32.57 16.43 58.83
C GLU A 69 32.32 15.59 60.10
N LEU A 70 31.07 15.23 60.37
CA LEU A 70 30.71 14.43 61.55
C LEU A 70 31.25 13.01 61.45
N LEU A 71 31.06 12.36 60.30
CA LEU A 71 31.55 11.01 60.07
C LEU A 71 33.08 10.98 60.08
N SER A 72 33.73 11.98 59.47
CA SER A 72 35.19 12.11 59.47
C SER A 72 35.76 12.30 60.87
N ALA A 73 35.09 13.08 61.73
CA ALA A 73 35.50 13.25 63.11
C ALA A 73 35.46 11.93 63.91
N ILE A 74 34.47 11.07 63.64
CA ILE A 74 34.35 9.75 64.27
C ILE A 74 35.40 8.79 63.70
N ALA A 75 35.57 8.80 62.38
CA ALA A 75 36.50 7.92 61.66
C ALA A 75 37.97 8.12 62.08
N ARG A 76 38.34 9.29 62.61
CA ARG A 76 39.69 9.52 63.20
C ARG A 76 40.06 8.54 64.31
N LYS A 77 39.08 7.88 64.93
CA LYS A 77 39.31 6.86 65.98
C LYS A 77 39.45 5.44 65.42
N SER A 78 39.13 5.21 64.15
CA SER A 78 39.24 3.90 63.50
C SER A 78 40.67 3.65 63.05
N GLU A 79 41.14 2.42 63.21
CA GLU A 79 42.43 1.96 62.69
C GLU A 79 42.34 1.51 61.22
N TYR A 80 41.13 1.20 60.74
CA TYR A 80 40.86 0.61 59.42
C TYR A 80 40.41 1.64 58.38
N CYS A 81 39.67 2.67 58.78
CA CYS A 81 39.20 3.72 57.86
C CYS A 81 40.37 4.62 57.42
N LYS A 82 40.81 4.49 56.16
CA LYS A 82 41.95 5.28 55.64
C LYS A 82 41.56 6.62 55.07
N ASN A 83 40.37 6.72 54.48
CA ASN A 83 39.95 7.92 53.78
C ASN A 83 38.43 8.01 53.67
N ILE A 84 37.91 9.24 53.68
CA ILE A 84 36.50 9.53 53.34
C ILE A 84 36.51 10.61 52.26
N ARG A 85 35.87 10.32 51.13
CA ARG A 85 35.68 11.24 50.01
C ARG A 85 34.22 11.69 49.99
N LEU A 86 33.99 12.99 49.87
CA LEU A 86 32.65 13.56 49.78
C LEU A 86 32.26 13.73 48.31
N PHE A 87 31.06 13.24 47.99
CA PHE A 87 30.37 13.44 46.73
C PHE A 87 29.02 14.10 46.99
N SER A 88 28.54 14.89 46.02
CA SER A 88 27.17 15.40 46.04
C SER A 88 26.18 14.23 45.94
N MET A 89 25.04 14.31 46.63
CA MET A 89 23.97 13.33 46.49
C MET A 89 23.55 13.17 45.02
N GLU A 90 23.48 11.92 44.55
CA GLU A 90 23.12 11.59 43.17
C GLU A 90 21.71 12.10 42.85
N SER A 91 21.57 12.87 41.77
CA SER A 91 20.27 13.34 41.31
C SER A 91 20.24 13.61 39.81
N LEU A 92 19.13 13.30 39.15
CA LEU A 92 18.86 13.63 37.75
C LEU A 92 18.88 15.12 37.46
N LEU A 93 18.47 15.93 38.43
CA LEU A 93 18.41 17.38 38.33
C LEU A 93 19.15 18.00 39.51
N PRO A 94 19.69 19.23 39.36
CA PRO A 94 20.12 20.02 40.51
C PRO A 94 18.99 20.13 41.56
N LYS A 95 19.35 20.12 42.84
CA LYS A 95 18.43 20.07 43.99
C LYS A 95 17.27 21.05 43.86
N GLU A 96 17.56 22.30 43.52
CA GLU A 96 16.57 23.38 43.42
C GLU A 96 15.55 23.08 42.32
N LYS A 97 16.02 22.70 41.12
CA LYS A 97 15.17 22.34 39.99
C LYS A 97 14.34 21.08 40.26
N LEU A 98 14.94 20.10 40.95
CA LEU A 98 14.24 18.88 41.35
C LEU A 98 13.04 19.21 42.25
N PHE A 99 13.25 20.05 43.26
CA PHE A 99 12.22 20.43 44.21
C PHE A 99 11.14 21.29 43.55
N GLU A 100 11.54 22.29 42.76
CA GLU A 100 10.62 23.07 41.95
C GLU A 100 9.74 22.17 41.09
N ARG A 101 10.33 21.17 40.42
CA ARG A 101 9.57 20.29 39.54
C ARG A 101 8.59 19.40 40.29
N ILE A 102 8.97 18.86 41.44
CA ILE A 102 8.07 18.08 42.30
C ILE A 102 6.88 18.94 42.74
N PHE A 103 7.12 20.19 43.14
CA PHE A 103 6.07 21.12 43.52
C PHE A 103 5.20 21.51 42.33
N ASP A 104 5.76 21.68 41.14
CA ASP A 104 5.01 21.97 39.91
C ASP A 104 4.07 20.84 39.54
N ILE A 105 4.56 19.58 39.55
CA ILE A 105 3.72 18.40 39.31
C ILE A 105 2.63 18.32 40.39
N GLY A 106 2.97 18.59 41.65
CA GLY A 106 2.01 18.68 42.75
C GLY A 106 0.89 19.68 42.48
N ARG A 107 1.25 20.93 42.12
CA ARG A 107 0.30 22.00 41.78
C ARG A 107 -0.58 21.66 40.59
N GLN A 108 0.00 21.09 39.52
CA GLN A 108 -0.74 20.65 38.34
C GLN A 108 -1.80 19.58 38.67
N ASN A 109 -1.59 18.82 39.74
CA ASN A 109 -2.49 17.76 40.20
C ASN A 109 -3.27 18.12 41.47
N ASN A 110 -3.37 19.42 41.79
CA ASN A 110 -4.10 19.95 42.95
C ASN A 110 -3.65 19.36 44.31
N ILE A 111 -2.39 18.95 44.43
CA ILE A 111 -1.80 18.50 45.69
C ILE A 111 -1.32 19.72 46.46
N THR A 112 -1.76 19.82 47.71
CA THR A 112 -1.24 20.81 48.66
C THR A 112 -0.69 20.06 49.86
N VAL A 113 0.57 20.33 50.19
CA VAL A 113 1.27 19.79 51.36
C VAL A 113 1.57 20.96 52.30
N ASP A 114 1.37 20.77 53.60
CA ASP A 114 1.74 21.75 54.60
C ASP A 114 3.27 21.89 54.65
N GLN A 115 3.79 23.11 54.57
CA GLN A 115 5.24 23.35 54.55
C GLN A 115 5.90 23.17 55.92
N GLY A 116 5.13 22.85 56.95
CA GLY A 116 5.60 22.70 58.32
C GLY A 116 5.92 24.04 58.98
N GLU A 117 6.00 24.03 60.31
CA GLU A 117 6.49 25.21 61.05
C GLU A 117 8.00 25.36 60.89
N ASN A 118 8.49 26.61 60.92
CA ASN A 118 9.92 26.87 61.01
C ASN A 118 10.49 26.24 62.28
N ALA A 119 11.68 25.62 62.17
CA ALA A 119 12.39 25.05 63.30
C ALA A 119 12.74 26.13 64.33
N LYS A 120 12.37 25.89 65.59
CA LYS A 120 12.63 26.81 66.70
C LYS A 120 14.06 26.64 67.18
N VAL A 121 14.82 27.73 67.21
CA VAL A 121 16.21 27.76 67.66
C VAL A 121 16.33 28.58 68.93
N TYR A 122 16.87 27.97 69.99
CA TYR A 122 17.16 28.61 71.26
C TYR A 122 18.66 28.87 71.40
N PHE A 123 19.05 30.09 71.76
CA PHE A 123 20.43 30.46 72.04
C PHE A 123 20.62 30.68 73.54
N SER A 124 21.54 29.95 74.16
CA SER A 124 21.87 30.14 75.57
C SER A 124 22.75 31.37 75.81
N GLY A 125 22.77 31.86 77.05
CA GLY A 125 23.82 32.75 77.54
C GLY A 125 24.01 34.06 76.74
N GLY A 126 22.94 34.59 76.14
CA GLY A 126 22.96 35.82 75.35
C GLY A 126 23.68 35.71 73.99
N MET A 127 23.85 34.49 73.47
CA MET A 127 24.46 34.30 72.16
C MET A 127 23.56 34.85 71.05
N HIS A 128 24.17 35.58 70.12
CA HIS A 128 23.51 36.08 68.92
C HIS A 128 24.19 35.52 67.69
N ILE A 129 23.57 34.51 67.09
CA ILE A 129 23.98 33.95 65.81
C ILE A 129 22.91 34.26 64.79
N VAL A 130 23.32 34.73 63.62
CA VAL A 130 22.40 35.01 62.51
C VAL A 130 21.90 33.68 61.96
N LEU A 131 20.59 33.47 62.07
CA LEU A 131 19.91 32.31 61.48
C LEU A 131 19.78 32.47 59.95
N PRO A 132 19.76 31.36 59.19
CA PRO A 132 19.36 31.40 57.79
C PRO A 132 17.95 31.97 57.63
N LYS A 133 17.70 32.65 56.50
CA LYS A 133 16.42 33.37 56.26
C LYS A 133 15.19 32.46 56.14
N LYS A 134 15.37 31.18 55.80
CA LYS A 134 14.27 30.24 55.50
C LYS A 134 14.36 29.04 56.43
N GLY A 135 13.23 28.65 57.02
CA GLY A 135 13.11 27.41 57.80
C GLY A 135 13.43 27.53 59.29
N PHE A 136 13.93 28.66 59.79
CA PHE A 136 14.36 28.81 61.18
C PHE A 136 13.79 30.06 61.83
N VAL A 137 13.41 29.97 63.10
CA VAL A 137 12.95 31.09 63.92
C VAL A 137 13.60 31.06 65.30
N ASN A 138 13.97 32.24 65.81
CA ASN A 138 14.51 32.34 67.16
C ASN A 138 13.39 32.18 68.20
N THR A 139 13.69 31.53 69.33
CA THR A 139 12.82 31.44 70.48
C THR A 139 13.58 31.71 71.77
N ASP A 140 12.94 32.40 72.71
CA ASP A 140 13.49 32.66 74.04
C ASP A 140 13.23 31.49 75.01
N THR A 141 12.41 30.52 74.61
CA THR A 141 12.07 29.37 75.46
C THR A 141 12.99 28.18 75.17
N PRO A 142 13.50 27.47 76.20
CA PRO A 142 14.31 26.26 76.02
C PRO A 142 13.49 25.04 75.55
N CYS A 143 12.25 25.23 75.09
CA CYS A 143 11.45 24.23 74.38
C CYS A 143 11.60 24.50 72.87
N ALA A 144 12.69 24.00 72.30
CA ALA A 144 13.12 24.32 70.94
C ALA A 144 13.61 23.05 70.23
N ASP A 145 13.51 23.05 68.91
CA ASP A 145 14.00 21.95 68.08
C ASP A 145 15.54 21.89 68.12
N ILE A 146 16.16 23.07 68.13
CA ILE A 146 17.62 23.22 68.16
C ILE A 146 17.99 24.14 69.32
N GLY A 147 18.97 23.74 70.11
CA GLY A 147 19.52 24.58 71.17
C GLY A 147 21.02 24.77 70.97
N VAL A 148 21.51 26.00 71.00
CA VAL A 148 22.93 26.32 70.83
C VAL A 148 23.51 26.77 72.16
N PHE A 149 24.56 26.07 72.59
CA PHE A 149 25.16 26.17 73.91
C PHE A 149 26.67 26.38 73.88
N LYS A 150 27.21 26.95 74.96
CA LYS A 150 28.65 26.94 75.25
C LYS A 150 29.05 25.64 75.96
N GLU A 151 30.32 25.27 75.88
CA GLU A 151 30.84 23.99 76.39
C GLU A 151 30.45 23.66 77.84
N ASN A 152 30.35 24.64 78.74
CA ASN A 152 30.15 24.42 80.17
C ASN A 152 28.68 24.51 80.64
N GLU A 153 27.72 24.69 79.72
CA GLU A 153 26.33 24.94 80.09
C GLU A 153 25.50 23.66 80.28
N VAL A 154 24.50 23.71 81.16
CA VAL A 154 23.56 22.60 81.37
C VAL A 154 22.51 22.62 80.26
N ILE A 155 22.34 21.49 79.59
CA ILE A 155 21.43 21.35 78.45
C ILE A 155 20.04 20.93 78.96
N PRO A 156 18.98 21.68 78.68
CA PRO A 156 17.61 21.31 79.03
C PRO A 156 17.13 20.07 78.28
N VAL A 157 16.39 19.20 78.96
CA VAL A 157 15.86 17.95 78.39
C VAL A 157 14.87 18.18 77.25
N THR A 158 14.27 19.37 77.19
CA THR A 158 13.30 19.79 76.18
C THR A 158 13.92 20.13 74.83
N ILE A 159 15.25 20.26 74.75
CA ILE A 159 15.97 20.49 73.49
C ILE A 159 16.14 19.18 72.73
N ARG A 160 15.68 19.14 71.48
CA ARG A 160 15.79 17.94 70.65
C ARG A 160 17.19 17.76 70.06
N THR A 161 17.77 18.82 69.52
CA THR A 161 19.11 18.78 68.90
C THR A 161 20.02 19.82 69.55
N PRO A 162 20.79 19.45 70.58
CA PRO A 162 21.72 20.35 71.24
C PRO A 162 23.05 20.47 70.50
N LEU A 163 23.41 21.70 70.14
CA LEU A 163 24.69 22.08 69.56
C LEU A 163 25.57 22.73 70.61
N ILE A 164 26.84 22.33 70.64
CA ILE A 164 27.86 22.93 71.49
C ILE A 164 28.85 23.65 70.60
N ILE A 165 28.97 24.97 70.76
CA ILE A 165 29.99 25.73 70.03
C ILE A 165 31.34 25.52 70.70
N SER A 166 32.26 24.88 69.98
CA SER A 166 33.66 24.69 70.39
C SER A 166 34.58 24.58 69.17
N ASP A 167 35.90 24.53 69.38
CA ASP A 167 36.87 24.31 68.30
C ASP A 167 36.85 22.87 67.75
N SER A 168 36.10 21.96 68.39
CA SER A 168 36.03 20.56 68.00
C SER A 168 34.75 20.23 67.24
N PHE A 169 34.88 19.33 66.26
CA PHE A 169 33.75 18.76 65.52
C PHE A 169 33.54 17.31 66.00
N GLY A 170 32.35 16.96 66.46
CA GLY A 170 32.09 15.58 66.93
C GLY A 170 30.84 15.40 67.78
N ILE A 171 30.69 14.20 68.33
CA ILE A 171 29.57 13.81 69.19
C ILE A 171 30.06 13.72 70.64
N LEU A 172 29.30 14.32 71.55
CA LEU A 172 29.56 14.33 73.00
C LEU A 172 28.32 13.81 73.73
N GLN A 173 28.53 13.11 74.85
CA GLN A 173 27.46 12.74 75.77
C GLN A 173 27.48 13.70 76.96
N LYS A 174 26.41 14.47 77.15
CA LYS A 174 26.32 15.45 78.24
C LYS A 174 24.93 15.44 78.87
N SER A 175 24.87 15.28 80.19
CA SER A 175 23.61 15.25 80.96
C SER A 175 22.58 14.21 80.44
N GLY A 176 23.05 13.10 79.86
CA GLY A 176 22.18 12.09 79.25
C GLY A 176 21.70 12.42 77.83
N HIS A 177 22.21 13.50 77.22
CA HIS A 177 21.90 13.92 75.85
C HIS A 177 23.09 13.70 74.90
N THR A 178 22.78 13.19 73.71
CA THR A 178 23.69 13.24 72.55
C THR A 178 23.77 14.68 72.04
N CYS A 179 24.96 15.27 72.12
CA CYS A 179 25.23 16.65 71.73
C CYS A 179 26.22 16.70 70.57
N TYR A 180 26.05 17.67 69.68
CA TYR A 180 26.93 17.87 68.54
C TYR A 180 27.83 19.07 68.78
N SER A 181 29.11 18.81 68.91
CA SER A 181 30.13 19.84 68.99
C SER A 181 30.47 20.34 67.60
N ILE A 182 30.39 21.65 67.37
CA ILE A 182 30.59 22.26 66.05
C ILE A 182 31.34 23.60 66.19
N PRO A 183 32.42 23.82 65.41
CA PRO A 183 33.04 25.13 65.25
C PRO A 183 32.06 26.15 64.68
N SER A 184 32.08 27.38 65.21
CA SER A 184 31.20 28.46 64.74
C SER A 184 31.29 28.69 63.23
N VAL A 185 32.48 28.54 62.65
CA VAL A 185 32.73 28.66 61.20
C VAL A 185 32.07 27.56 60.35
N LYS A 186 31.71 26.42 60.95
CA LYS A 186 31.05 25.29 60.29
C LYS A 186 29.55 25.22 60.57
N LEU A 187 28.98 26.21 61.26
CA LEU A 187 27.57 26.20 61.62
C LEU A 187 26.63 26.28 60.40
N ASN A 188 27.08 26.88 59.29
CA ASN A 188 26.31 26.94 58.06
C ASN A 188 26.03 25.54 57.47
N SER A 189 27.01 24.62 57.50
CA SER A 189 26.79 23.27 56.99
C SER A 189 25.76 22.50 57.84
N PHE A 190 25.74 22.75 59.15
CA PHE A 190 24.69 22.20 60.03
C PHE A 190 23.32 22.73 59.65
N TRP A 191 23.17 24.04 59.42
CA TRP A 191 21.88 24.61 59.02
C TRP A 191 21.37 24.04 57.70
N GLU A 192 22.26 23.88 56.71
CA GLU A 192 21.91 23.27 55.42
C GLU A 192 21.48 21.81 55.58
N PHE A 193 22.20 21.03 56.39
CA PHE A 193 21.82 19.66 56.72
C PHE A 193 20.48 19.60 57.45
N TYR A 194 20.28 20.41 58.50
CA TYR A 194 19.06 20.39 59.30
C TYR A 194 17.85 20.80 58.47
N ALA A 195 17.99 21.84 57.63
CA ALA A 195 16.95 22.26 56.72
C ALA A 195 16.58 21.14 55.75
N LEU A 196 17.57 20.48 55.15
CA LEU A 196 17.31 19.33 54.28
C LEU A 196 16.59 18.19 55.03
N GLU A 197 17.09 17.80 56.20
CA GLU A 197 16.67 16.60 56.92
C GLU A 197 15.29 16.71 57.56
N PHE A 198 15.01 17.86 58.18
CA PHE A 198 13.85 18.04 59.06
C PHE A 198 12.82 19.03 58.52
N ILE A 199 13.13 19.81 57.48
CA ILE A 199 12.22 20.78 56.89
C ILE A 199 11.84 20.37 55.47
N GLU A 200 12.81 20.19 54.59
CA GLU A 200 12.57 19.96 53.16
C GLU A 200 12.17 18.50 52.88
N ARG A 201 12.91 17.53 53.41
CA ARG A 201 12.69 16.10 53.13
C ARG A 201 11.31 15.59 53.59
N PRO A 202 10.76 15.95 54.77
CA PRO A 202 9.40 15.56 55.15
C PRO A 202 8.36 16.04 54.13
N VAL A 203 8.45 17.30 53.70
CA VAL A 203 7.56 17.88 52.69
C VAL A 203 7.68 17.13 51.36
N ILE A 204 8.90 16.85 50.91
CA ILE A 204 9.14 16.09 49.67
C ILE A 204 8.59 14.67 49.77
N ILE A 205 8.77 13.97 50.89
CA ILE A 205 8.23 12.62 51.10
C ILE A 205 6.70 12.64 51.03
N GLU A 206 6.05 13.65 51.61
CA GLU A 206 4.60 13.80 51.57
C GLU A 206 4.11 14.06 50.14
N TYR A 207 4.75 14.98 49.39
CA TYR A 207 4.47 15.18 47.97
C TYR A 207 4.64 13.89 47.17
N MET A 208 5.78 13.21 47.30
CA MET A 208 6.05 11.96 46.59
C MET A 208 5.02 10.88 46.94
N THR A 209 4.56 10.83 48.19
CA THR A 209 3.53 9.89 48.64
C THR A 209 2.18 10.22 48.02
N ALA A 210 1.76 11.49 48.02
CA ALA A 210 0.51 11.92 47.40
C ALA A 210 0.53 11.69 45.88
N LEU A 211 1.64 12.02 45.22
CA LEU A 211 1.84 11.85 43.78
C LEU A 211 1.72 10.39 43.34
N ARG A 212 2.02 9.41 44.19
CA ARG A 212 1.83 7.98 43.86
C ARG A 212 0.37 7.59 43.60
N TYR A 213 -0.58 8.36 44.09
CA TYR A 213 -2.02 8.07 43.94
C TYR A 213 -2.68 8.93 42.85
N VAL A 214 -1.92 9.78 42.19
CA VAL A 214 -2.40 10.58 41.07
C VAL A 214 -2.58 9.71 39.83
N ASN A 215 -3.69 9.91 39.11
CA ASN A 215 -3.92 9.30 37.82
C ASN A 215 -3.19 10.10 36.72
N PHE A 216 -1.87 9.92 36.61
CA PHE A 216 -1.06 10.62 35.61
C PHE A 216 -1.41 10.18 34.19
N ASN A 217 -1.33 11.12 33.25
CA ASN A 217 -1.20 10.75 31.84
C ASN A 217 0.17 10.07 31.58
N GLN A 218 0.34 9.44 30.42
CA GLN A 218 1.53 8.63 30.16
C GLN A 218 2.84 9.47 30.16
N LYS A 219 2.80 10.74 29.74
CA LYS A 219 3.96 11.66 29.80
C LYS A 219 4.34 12.02 31.24
N GLN A 220 3.36 12.44 32.04
CA GLN A 220 3.55 12.75 33.44
C GLN A 220 4.00 11.52 34.24
N MET A 221 3.52 10.33 33.87
CA MET A 221 3.95 9.08 34.48
C MET A 221 5.42 8.78 34.17
N ALA A 222 5.86 9.00 32.92
CA ALA A 222 7.27 8.85 32.55
C ALA A 222 8.16 9.80 33.36
N GLU A 223 7.77 11.07 33.45
CA GLU A 223 8.46 12.08 34.25
C GLU A 223 8.51 11.72 35.75
N PHE A 224 7.37 11.36 36.35
CA PHE A 224 7.30 10.98 37.76
C PHE A 224 8.16 9.75 38.05
N ASN A 225 8.14 8.75 37.16
CA ASN A 225 8.99 7.57 37.28
C ASN A 225 10.48 7.91 37.15
N ALA A 226 10.83 8.88 36.30
CA ALA A 226 12.21 9.32 36.19
C ALA A 226 12.70 9.94 37.50
N ILE A 227 11.95 10.90 38.05
CA ILE A 227 12.23 11.55 39.33
C ILE A 227 12.33 10.52 40.46
N LYS A 228 11.32 9.65 40.60
CA LYS A 228 11.24 8.65 41.66
C LYS A 228 12.40 7.67 41.65
N ASN A 229 12.82 7.22 40.47
CA ASN A 229 13.86 6.19 40.33
C ASN A 229 15.25 6.78 40.12
N ASN A 230 15.36 8.11 40.07
CA ASN A 230 16.59 8.83 39.74
C ASN A 230 17.26 8.35 38.44
N LYS A 231 16.45 8.01 37.42
CA LYS A 231 16.91 7.52 36.11
C LYS A 231 16.12 8.19 34.99
N PRO A 232 16.74 8.54 33.86
CA PRO A 232 15.98 9.13 32.75
C PRO A 232 14.86 8.19 32.27
N ALA A 233 13.76 8.77 31.83
CA ALA A 233 12.66 8.03 31.21
C ALA A 233 12.09 8.79 30.01
N TYR A 234 11.38 8.08 29.15
CA TYR A 234 10.70 8.66 28.00
C TYR A 234 9.29 8.10 27.86
N TYR A 235 8.50 8.82 27.07
CA TYR A 235 7.19 8.46 26.60
C TYR A 235 7.18 8.52 25.08
N ILE A 236 6.53 7.54 24.46
CA ILE A 236 6.16 7.57 23.05
C ILE A 236 4.75 6.99 22.92
N ASN A 237 3.91 7.59 22.10
CA ASN A 237 2.61 7.02 21.78
C ASN A 237 2.75 5.66 21.05
N ASP A 238 1.66 4.89 21.00
CA ASP A 238 1.68 3.60 20.31
C ASP A 238 1.76 3.81 18.80
N ILE A 239 2.91 3.50 18.23
CA ILE A 239 3.16 3.61 16.80
C ILE A 239 2.61 2.37 16.10
N PRO A 240 1.79 2.53 15.04
CA PRO A 240 1.27 1.41 14.29
C PRO A 240 2.42 0.59 13.67
N SER A 241 2.25 -0.74 13.63
CA SER A 241 3.22 -1.63 12.99
C SER A 241 3.17 -1.57 11.46
N MET A 242 2.08 -1.06 10.91
CA MET A 242 1.80 -0.99 9.47
C MET A 242 1.09 0.32 9.13
N ILE A 243 1.49 0.94 8.02
CA ILE A 243 0.91 2.17 7.48
C ILE A 243 0.87 2.08 5.95
N ASP A 244 -0.16 2.62 5.31
CA ASP A 244 -0.21 2.60 3.85
C ASP A 244 0.71 3.68 3.28
N LYS A 245 1.25 3.42 2.08
CA LYS A 245 2.08 4.38 1.37
C LYS A 245 1.30 5.70 1.19
N GLU A 246 1.97 6.82 1.40
CA GLU A 246 1.45 8.20 1.32
C GLU A 246 0.56 8.62 2.50
N GLU A 247 0.31 7.73 3.47
CA GLU A 247 -0.30 8.11 4.75
C GLU A 247 0.71 8.76 5.71
N THR A 248 0.16 9.45 6.71
CA THR A 248 0.91 10.17 7.75
C THR A 248 0.47 9.76 9.14
N PHE A 249 1.39 9.79 10.10
CA PHE A 249 1.11 9.47 11.51
C PHE A 249 1.87 10.40 12.45
N ASP A 250 1.18 10.98 13.43
CA ASP A 250 1.81 11.87 14.42
C ASP A 250 2.42 11.06 15.57
N ILE A 251 3.74 11.16 15.74
CA ILE A 251 4.46 10.69 16.90
C ILE A 251 4.33 11.71 18.02
N ASP A 252 3.91 11.24 19.18
CA ASP A 252 3.98 12.02 20.41
C ASP A 252 5.11 11.48 21.31
N PHE A 253 6.29 12.07 21.18
CA PHE A 253 7.49 11.71 21.93
C PHE A 253 7.85 12.79 22.95
N ALA A 254 8.14 12.38 24.18
CA ALA A 254 8.65 13.26 25.22
C ALA A 254 9.62 12.49 26.11
N CYS A 255 10.63 13.17 26.66
CA CYS A 255 11.53 12.54 27.61
C CYS A 255 11.90 13.45 28.77
N PHE A 256 12.35 12.83 29.85
CA PHE A 256 12.78 13.51 31.07
C PHE A 256 14.10 12.91 31.57
N PRO A 257 15.15 13.73 31.74
CA PRO A 257 15.27 15.14 31.32
C PRO A 257 15.05 15.37 29.80
N GLU A 258 14.78 16.62 29.38
CA GLU A 258 14.33 16.96 28.00
C GLU A 258 15.26 16.46 26.88
N ASP A 259 16.57 16.33 27.14
CA ASP A 259 17.58 15.89 26.18
C ASP A 259 18.11 14.47 26.45
N ALA A 260 17.48 13.73 27.36
CA ALA A 260 17.99 12.43 27.77
C ALA A 260 17.87 11.34 26.70
N PHE A 261 16.92 11.52 25.77
CA PHE A 261 16.68 10.59 24.67
C PHE A 261 16.44 11.32 23.35
N SER A 262 16.85 10.68 22.26
CA SER A 262 16.58 11.15 20.90
C SER A 262 15.89 10.06 20.08
N LEU A 263 14.98 10.47 19.20
CA LEU A 263 14.28 9.59 18.28
C LEU A 263 14.94 9.64 16.89
N LYS A 264 15.19 8.47 16.29
CA LYS A 264 15.78 8.36 14.96
C LYS A 264 15.09 7.26 14.16
N ILE A 265 14.87 7.50 12.87
CA ILE A 265 14.43 6.48 11.91
C ILE A 265 15.64 5.95 11.16
N GLU A 266 15.81 4.63 11.11
CA GLU A 266 16.99 4.00 10.48
C GLU A 266 17.04 4.23 8.97
N ASN A 267 15.92 4.04 8.29
CA ASN A 267 15.80 4.23 6.84
C ASN A 267 14.74 5.28 6.51
N THR A 268 15.22 6.49 6.17
CA THR A 268 14.39 7.65 5.82
C THR A 268 13.78 7.58 4.43
N ASP A 269 14.25 6.68 3.57
CA ASP A 269 13.69 6.49 2.22
C ASP A 269 12.37 5.73 2.28
N ILE A 270 12.16 4.89 3.30
CA ILE A 270 10.91 4.16 3.53
C ILE A 270 9.93 5.06 4.30
N VAL A 271 10.40 5.61 5.42
CA VAL A 271 9.61 6.44 6.33
C VAL A 271 10.41 7.67 6.72
N ASN A 272 9.89 8.87 6.47
CA ASN A 272 10.55 10.11 6.88
C ASN A 272 9.81 10.73 8.08
N CYS A 273 10.52 11.47 8.94
CA CYS A 273 9.93 12.21 10.05
C CYS A 273 10.28 13.69 9.90
N GLN A 274 9.26 14.55 9.88
CA GLN A 274 9.44 16.00 9.96
C GLN A 274 8.76 16.47 11.23
N GLU A 275 9.52 17.14 12.10
CA GLU A 275 9.08 17.48 13.46
C GLU A 275 8.60 16.23 14.20
N ASN A 276 7.29 16.09 14.36
CA ASN A 276 6.63 14.98 15.04
C ASN A 276 5.74 14.13 14.11
N THR A 277 5.76 14.35 12.80
CA THR A 277 4.90 13.63 11.86
C THR A 277 5.74 12.69 10.98
N ILE A 278 5.37 11.42 11.00
CA ILE A 278 5.87 10.39 10.09
C ILE A 278 5.13 10.48 8.74
N PHE A 279 5.89 10.35 7.65
CA PHE A 279 5.43 10.21 6.27
C PHE A 279 5.86 8.87 5.70
N ALA A 280 4.90 8.06 5.26
CA ALA A 280 5.15 6.78 4.60
C ALA A 280 5.48 7.01 3.11
N ILE A 281 6.76 6.87 2.72
CA ILE A 281 7.23 7.25 1.38
C ILE A 281 7.26 6.04 0.44
N ASN A 282 8.08 5.04 0.76
CA ASN A 282 8.30 3.88 -0.09
C ASN A 282 7.94 2.59 0.64
N PRO A 283 7.38 1.58 -0.06
CA PRO A 283 7.09 0.29 0.54
C PRO A 283 8.35 -0.37 1.11
N GLY A 284 8.23 -0.99 2.28
CA GLY A 284 9.33 -1.64 2.97
C GLY A 284 9.17 -1.59 4.49
N THR A 285 10.13 -2.15 5.21
CA THR A 285 10.14 -2.17 6.69
C THR A 285 11.36 -1.40 7.20
N THR A 286 11.15 -0.52 8.17
CA THR A 286 12.21 0.24 8.85
C THR A 286 12.01 0.21 10.36
N LEU A 287 13.02 0.69 11.10
CA LEU A 287 13.00 0.78 12.56
C LEU A 287 12.94 2.25 13.00
N ILE A 288 12.11 2.50 14.00
CA ILE A 288 12.11 3.72 14.79
C ILE A 288 12.83 3.38 16.08
N CYS A 289 13.97 4.04 16.31
CA CYS A 289 14.89 3.80 17.41
C CYS A 289 14.90 4.98 18.37
N ILE A 290 14.97 4.70 19.67
CA ILE A 290 15.16 5.68 20.73
C ILE A 290 16.56 5.47 21.29
N TYR A 291 17.39 6.51 21.24
CA TYR A 291 18.77 6.48 21.71
C TYR A 291 18.92 7.27 23.00
N ASN A 292 19.74 6.79 23.93
CA ASN A 292 20.14 7.54 25.11
C ASN A 292 21.31 8.52 24.80
N ASP A 293 21.70 9.29 25.81
CA ASP A 293 22.82 10.24 25.79
C ASP A 293 24.19 9.60 25.44
N LYS A 294 24.33 8.28 25.64
CA LYS A 294 25.53 7.50 25.27
C LYS A 294 25.50 6.97 23.84
N GLY A 295 24.40 7.18 23.11
CA GLY A 295 24.20 6.64 21.76
C GLY A 295 23.82 5.16 21.73
N GLU A 296 23.41 4.58 22.87
CA GLU A 296 22.92 3.22 22.95
C GLU A 296 21.41 3.18 22.62
N CYS A 297 20.98 2.18 21.85
CA CYS A 297 19.56 2.01 21.51
C CYS A 297 18.79 1.50 22.73
N ALA A 298 17.96 2.35 23.31
CA ALA A 298 17.13 2.06 24.48
C ALA A 298 15.87 1.27 24.12
N ALA A 299 15.30 1.51 22.94
CA ALA A 299 14.17 0.76 22.39
C ALA A 299 14.10 0.93 20.87
N SER A 300 13.49 -0.05 20.20
CA SER A 300 13.17 0.03 18.78
C SER A 300 11.80 -0.57 18.48
N LYS A 301 11.11 0.00 17.49
CA LYS A 301 9.83 -0.47 16.95
C LYS A 301 9.92 -0.56 15.44
N SER A 302 9.48 -1.68 14.88
CA SER A 302 9.39 -1.85 13.42
C SER A 302 8.10 -1.23 12.88
N ILE A 303 8.21 -0.52 11.77
CA ILE A 303 7.08 -0.01 10.98
C ILE A 303 7.22 -0.49 9.55
N THR A 304 6.12 -1.00 8.98
CA THR A 304 6.06 -1.48 7.60
C THR A 304 5.16 -0.58 6.78
N VAL A 305 5.70 -0.01 5.70
CA VAL A 305 4.94 0.73 4.70
C VAL A 305 4.45 -0.25 3.65
N VAL A 306 3.13 -0.32 3.47
CA VAL A 306 2.51 -1.17 2.45
C VAL A 306 2.14 -0.31 1.25
N GLY A 307 2.66 -0.68 0.09
CA GLY A 307 2.26 -0.08 -1.19
C GLY A 307 1.24 -0.98 -1.86
N HIS A 308 0.06 -0.42 -2.15
CA HIS A 308 -0.95 -1.10 -2.94
C HIS A 308 -0.73 -0.86 -4.43
N GLN A 309 -0.76 -1.94 -5.22
CA GLN A 309 -0.69 -1.85 -6.68
C GLN A 309 -1.97 -2.40 -7.29
N TYR A 310 -2.75 -1.53 -7.93
CA TYR A 310 -3.99 -1.89 -8.62
C TYR A 310 -3.80 -1.88 -10.14
N VAL A 311 -4.72 -2.53 -10.86
CA VAL A 311 -4.74 -2.52 -12.32
C VAL A 311 -4.89 -1.09 -12.83
N GLU A 312 -3.98 -0.68 -13.71
CA GLU A 312 -3.95 0.64 -14.35
C GLU A 312 -4.49 0.59 -15.79
N ASN A 313 -4.42 -0.58 -16.44
CA ASN A 313 -4.93 -0.76 -17.78
C ASN A 313 -5.51 -2.17 -17.97
N ILE A 314 -6.64 -2.22 -18.68
CA ILE A 314 -7.29 -3.47 -19.10
C ILE A 314 -7.38 -3.46 -20.63
N ARG A 315 -6.90 -4.52 -21.27
CA ARG A 315 -7.00 -4.72 -22.72
C ARG A 315 -7.77 -6.00 -23.01
N LEU A 316 -8.84 -5.87 -23.79
CA LEU A 316 -9.66 -6.98 -24.28
C LEU A 316 -9.16 -7.41 -25.66
N ILE A 317 -8.98 -8.71 -25.87
CA ILE A 317 -8.46 -9.29 -27.12
C ILE A 317 -9.48 -10.32 -27.65
N PRO A 318 -10.42 -9.91 -28.52
CA PRO A 318 -11.30 -10.86 -29.20
C PRO A 318 -10.54 -11.62 -30.29
N ARG A 319 -10.88 -12.90 -30.48
CA ARG A 319 -10.37 -13.76 -31.57
C ARG A 319 -11.42 -14.02 -32.65
N PHE A 320 -12.39 -13.13 -32.76
CA PHE A 320 -13.50 -13.17 -33.69
C PHE A 320 -13.85 -11.74 -34.13
N GLU A 321 -14.45 -11.61 -35.31
CA GLU A 321 -14.97 -10.34 -35.82
C GLU A 321 -16.44 -10.14 -35.41
N TYR A 322 -17.23 -11.21 -35.49
CA TYR A 322 -18.60 -11.32 -35.02
C TYR A 322 -18.85 -12.75 -34.54
N LEU A 323 -19.97 -13.00 -33.85
CA LEU A 323 -20.40 -14.35 -33.47
C LEU A 323 -21.65 -14.75 -34.24
N LYS A 324 -21.80 -16.03 -34.56
CA LYS A 324 -23.07 -16.58 -35.02
C LYS A 324 -23.96 -16.95 -33.83
N LYS A 325 -25.28 -16.91 -34.01
CA LYS A 325 -26.21 -17.43 -33.00
C LYS A 325 -25.81 -18.83 -32.52
N SER A 326 -25.80 -19.03 -31.20
CA SER A 326 -25.36 -20.25 -30.50
C SER A 326 -23.85 -20.55 -30.53
N GLU A 327 -23.03 -19.67 -31.13
CA GLU A 327 -21.57 -19.80 -31.09
C GLU A 327 -21.02 -19.49 -29.70
N ARG A 328 -19.99 -20.23 -29.32
CA ARG A 328 -19.26 -20.04 -28.06
C ARG A 328 -17.83 -19.62 -28.37
N ASN A 329 -17.34 -18.62 -27.65
CA ASN A 329 -15.98 -18.13 -27.80
C ASN A 329 -15.44 -17.61 -26.45
N ARG A 330 -14.24 -17.04 -26.45
CA ARG A 330 -13.63 -16.42 -25.28
C ARG A 330 -12.97 -15.11 -25.65
N ILE A 331 -13.03 -14.14 -24.74
CA ILE A 331 -12.28 -12.90 -24.81
C ILE A 331 -11.09 -13.03 -23.86
N ASP A 332 -9.88 -12.92 -24.40
CA ASP A 332 -8.67 -12.87 -23.56
C ASP A 332 -8.54 -11.46 -22.97
N VAL A 333 -8.14 -11.39 -21.69
CA VAL A 333 -7.92 -10.14 -20.97
C VAL A 333 -6.46 -10.03 -20.57
N VAL A 334 -5.84 -8.90 -20.87
CA VAL A 334 -4.49 -8.55 -20.42
C VAL A 334 -4.62 -7.33 -19.51
N VAL A 335 -4.12 -7.46 -18.28
CA VAL A 335 -4.05 -6.37 -17.32
C VAL A 335 -2.62 -5.88 -17.15
N THR A 336 -2.46 -4.58 -16.91
CA THR A 336 -1.17 -3.97 -16.57
C THR A 336 -1.33 -3.15 -15.29
N PRO A 337 -0.48 -3.37 -14.27
CA PRO A 337 0.53 -4.42 -14.18
C PRO A 337 -0.09 -5.80 -13.91
N LEU A 338 0.61 -6.89 -14.29
CA LEU A 338 0.09 -8.26 -14.16
C LEU A 338 -0.01 -8.74 -12.71
N ASN A 339 0.85 -8.21 -11.83
CA ASN A 339 0.92 -8.50 -10.40
C ASN A 339 0.05 -7.56 -9.55
N ALA A 340 -0.88 -6.82 -10.17
CA ALA A 340 -1.84 -6.00 -9.44
C ALA A 340 -2.73 -6.87 -8.52
N GLU A 341 -3.11 -6.33 -7.36
CA GLU A 341 -3.89 -7.04 -6.35
C GLU A 341 -5.30 -7.43 -6.82
N ASP A 342 -5.89 -6.64 -7.71
CA ASP A 342 -7.21 -6.83 -8.30
C ASP A 342 -7.17 -7.54 -9.66
N ALA A 343 -6.00 -7.98 -10.14
CA ALA A 343 -5.85 -8.66 -11.43
C ALA A 343 -6.74 -9.91 -11.59
N ASN A 344 -7.02 -10.61 -10.49
CA ASN A 344 -7.87 -11.81 -10.46
C ASN A 344 -9.30 -11.54 -9.97
N LYS A 345 -9.68 -10.27 -9.79
CA LYS A 345 -10.98 -9.84 -9.23
C LYS A 345 -11.73 -8.91 -10.19
N LEU A 346 -11.53 -9.11 -11.50
CA LEU A 346 -12.19 -8.31 -12.53
C LEU A 346 -13.69 -8.59 -12.56
N VAL A 347 -14.48 -7.54 -12.73
CA VAL A 347 -15.94 -7.61 -12.81
C VAL A 347 -16.37 -7.47 -14.26
N TRP A 348 -17.11 -8.46 -14.76
CA TRP A 348 -17.68 -8.46 -16.11
C TRP A 348 -19.14 -8.01 -16.08
N SER A 349 -19.51 -7.19 -17.05
CA SER A 349 -20.88 -6.73 -17.26
C SER A 349 -21.20 -6.67 -18.74
N ILE A 350 -22.49 -6.77 -19.07
CA ILE A 350 -22.97 -6.76 -20.44
C ILE A 350 -24.18 -5.85 -20.59
N SER A 351 -24.21 -5.06 -21.67
CA SER A 351 -25.29 -4.10 -21.91
C SER A 351 -26.64 -4.76 -22.21
N ASN A 352 -26.63 -5.94 -22.85
CA ASN A 352 -27.84 -6.68 -23.18
C ASN A 352 -27.63 -8.21 -23.07
N PRO A 353 -28.05 -8.83 -21.95
CA PRO A 353 -27.85 -10.27 -21.72
C PRO A 353 -28.73 -11.18 -22.59
N ASN A 354 -29.72 -10.63 -23.32
CA ASN A 354 -30.54 -11.41 -24.26
C ASN A 354 -29.83 -11.66 -25.59
N ILE A 355 -28.88 -10.79 -25.97
CA ILE A 355 -28.09 -10.91 -27.21
C ILE A 355 -26.89 -11.83 -27.00
N LEU A 356 -26.20 -11.67 -25.88
CA LEU A 356 -24.94 -12.32 -25.57
C LEU A 356 -24.83 -12.50 -24.05
N GLN A 357 -24.20 -13.58 -23.61
CA GLN A 357 -23.82 -13.80 -22.21
C GLN A 357 -22.31 -13.91 -22.08
N VAL A 358 -21.78 -13.47 -20.93
CA VAL A 358 -20.37 -13.56 -20.56
C VAL A 358 -20.27 -14.05 -19.12
N ASP A 359 -19.34 -14.98 -18.85
CA ASP A 359 -19.00 -15.39 -17.49
C ASP A 359 -17.80 -14.62 -16.92
N GLU A 360 -17.46 -14.87 -15.66
CA GLU A 360 -16.35 -14.22 -14.94
C GLU A 360 -14.96 -14.53 -15.52
N ASN A 361 -14.85 -15.57 -16.37
CA ASN A 361 -13.61 -16.00 -17.01
C ASN A 361 -13.46 -15.47 -18.46
N GLY A 362 -14.43 -14.65 -18.91
CA GLY A 362 -14.48 -14.11 -20.26
C GLY A 362 -14.98 -15.09 -21.32
N ASN A 363 -15.60 -16.21 -20.93
CA ASN A 363 -16.26 -17.10 -21.87
C ASN A 363 -17.61 -16.50 -22.26
N ILE A 364 -17.90 -16.51 -23.57
CA ILE A 364 -19.10 -15.87 -24.11
C ILE A 364 -19.94 -16.85 -24.94
N ILE A 365 -21.25 -16.63 -24.89
CA ILE A 365 -22.25 -17.41 -25.64
C ILE A 365 -23.19 -16.45 -26.35
N ALA A 366 -23.26 -16.52 -27.68
CA ALA A 366 -24.18 -15.74 -28.49
C ALA A 366 -25.58 -16.35 -28.46
N LEU A 367 -26.60 -15.52 -28.18
CA LEU A 367 -27.98 -15.97 -27.97
C LEU A 367 -28.92 -15.47 -29.07
N GLU A 368 -28.92 -14.17 -29.33
CA GLU A 368 -29.81 -13.52 -30.30
C GLU A 368 -29.04 -12.54 -31.18
N GLU A 369 -29.59 -12.22 -32.34
CA GLU A 369 -28.98 -11.26 -33.25
C GLU A 369 -29.00 -9.84 -32.68
N GLY A 370 -27.95 -9.08 -32.95
CA GLY A 370 -27.82 -7.69 -32.50
C GLY A 370 -26.42 -7.39 -31.95
N GLU A 371 -26.29 -6.26 -31.28
CA GLU A 371 -25.03 -5.81 -30.70
C GLU A 371 -25.14 -5.72 -29.18
N ALA A 372 -24.12 -6.21 -28.48
CA ALA A 372 -23.98 -6.06 -27.04
C ALA A 372 -22.58 -5.55 -26.70
N THR A 373 -22.48 -4.66 -25.73
CA THR A 373 -21.20 -4.17 -25.20
C THR A 373 -20.84 -4.94 -23.94
N ILE A 374 -19.69 -5.60 -23.95
CA ILE A 374 -19.07 -6.18 -22.77
C ILE A 374 -18.18 -5.14 -22.12
N THR A 375 -18.26 -4.99 -20.80
CA THR A 375 -17.39 -4.11 -20.02
C THR A 375 -16.73 -4.90 -18.89
N VAL A 376 -15.41 -4.80 -18.80
CA VAL A 376 -14.58 -5.39 -17.75
C VAL A 376 -14.03 -4.28 -16.87
N SER A 377 -14.25 -4.37 -15.57
CA SER A 377 -13.83 -3.35 -14.59
C SER A 377 -12.86 -3.94 -13.57
N GLY A 378 -11.77 -3.25 -13.32
CA GLY A 378 -10.93 -3.40 -12.13
C GLY A 378 -11.33 -2.39 -11.06
N ASN A 379 -10.49 -2.19 -10.05
CA ASN A 379 -10.77 -1.28 -8.94
C ASN A 379 -10.88 0.18 -9.39
N LYS A 380 -9.96 0.64 -10.23
CA LYS A 380 -9.87 2.06 -10.67
C LYS A 380 -10.13 2.29 -12.17
N VAL A 381 -10.19 1.23 -12.97
CA VAL A 381 -10.22 1.32 -14.44
C VAL A 381 -11.19 0.33 -15.07
N ASN A 382 -11.62 0.60 -16.30
CA ASN A 382 -12.48 -0.29 -17.08
C ASN A 382 -12.08 -0.32 -18.57
N ALA A 383 -12.54 -1.35 -19.27
CA ALA A 383 -12.43 -1.48 -20.72
C ALA A 383 -13.71 -2.10 -21.29
N SER A 384 -14.09 -1.67 -22.50
CA SER A 384 -15.31 -2.14 -23.15
C SER A 384 -15.02 -2.66 -24.56
N LEU A 385 -15.81 -3.65 -24.99
CA LEU A 385 -15.78 -4.26 -26.33
C LEU A 385 -17.20 -4.41 -26.84
N ILE A 386 -17.48 -3.92 -28.04
CA ILE A 386 -18.74 -4.16 -28.75
C ILE A 386 -18.64 -5.50 -29.48
N VAL A 387 -19.61 -6.37 -29.27
CA VAL A 387 -19.72 -7.68 -29.92
C VAL A 387 -21.00 -7.72 -30.75
N GLU A 388 -20.85 -7.96 -32.04
CA GLU A 388 -21.96 -8.17 -32.98
C GLU A 388 -22.27 -9.68 -33.06
N VAL A 389 -23.55 -10.03 -32.90
CA VAL A 389 -24.09 -11.36 -33.12
C VAL A 389 -24.91 -11.36 -34.40
N LYS A 390 -24.47 -12.15 -35.39
CA LYS A 390 -25.16 -12.35 -36.66
C LYS A 390 -26.04 -13.60 -36.64
N PRO A 391 -27.15 -13.61 -37.40
CA PRO A 391 -27.99 -14.78 -37.48
C PRO A 391 -27.28 -15.95 -38.17
N ALA A 392 -27.68 -17.18 -37.80
CA ALA A 392 -27.22 -18.38 -38.47
C ALA A 392 -27.86 -18.49 -39.87
N LEU A 393 -27.07 -18.93 -40.86
CA LEU A 393 -27.56 -19.19 -42.21
C LEU A 393 -28.56 -20.36 -42.19
N GLN A 394 -29.78 -20.15 -42.71
CA GLN A 394 -30.85 -21.14 -42.68
C GLN A 394 -31.14 -21.73 -44.06
N SER A 395 -31.07 -20.93 -45.13
CA SER A 395 -31.25 -21.44 -46.49
C SER A 395 -30.49 -20.62 -47.52
N LEU A 396 -30.18 -21.29 -48.63
CA LEU A 396 -29.59 -20.73 -49.84
C LEU A 396 -30.54 -21.04 -51.01
N ARG A 397 -30.78 -20.04 -51.86
CA ARG A 397 -31.50 -20.25 -53.12
C ARG A 397 -30.99 -19.27 -54.18
N PHE A 398 -31.02 -19.67 -55.44
CA PHE A 398 -30.73 -18.72 -56.51
C PHE A 398 -31.95 -17.88 -56.87
N SER A 399 -31.70 -16.67 -57.37
CA SER A 399 -32.71 -15.81 -58.01
C SER A 399 -33.35 -16.46 -59.23
N GLN A 400 -32.60 -17.33 -59.93
CA GLN A 400 -33.06 -18.09 -61.09
C GLN A 400 -32.68 -19.57 -60.97
N HIS A 401 -33.60 -20.47 -61.34
CA HIS A 401 -33.37 -21.92 -61.31
C HIS A 401 -32.76 -22.46 -62.60
N SER A 402 -32.91 -21.73 -63.71
CA SER A 402 -32.29 -22.05 -64.99
C SER A 402 -31.90 -20.78 -65.75
N VAL A 403 -30.75 -20.82 -66.40
CA VAL A 403 -30.23 -19.72 -67.23
C VAL A 403 -29.83 -20.27 -68.60
N ARG A 404 -30.31 -19.63 -69.66
CA ARG A 404 -29.89 -19.90 -71.04
C ARG A 404 -29.00 -18.79 -71.53
N LEU A 405 -27.79 -19.14 -71.98
CA LEU A 405 -26.78 -18.19 -72.44
C LEU A 405 -26.36 -18.50 -73.88
N LYS A 406 -26.16 -17.47 -74.68
CA LYS A 406 -25.52 -17.58 -75.99
C LYS A 406 -24.00 -17.55 -75.83
N ASN A 407 -23.28 -18.07 -76.81
CA ASN A 407 -21.80 -18.04 -76.79
C ASN A 407 -21.28 -16.61 -76.56
N ARG A 408 -20.31 -16.47 -75.64
CA ARG A 408 -19.72 -15.21 -75.14
C ARG A 408 -20.64 -14.30 -74.31
N GLU A 409 -21.85 -14.73 -73.97
CA GLU A 409 -22.74 -13.98 -73.09
C GLU A 409 -22.31 -14.10 -71.62
N THR A 410 -22.50 -13.03 -70.86
CA THR A 410 -22.19 -12.99 -69.42
C THR A 410 -23.46 -12.76 -68.62
N PHE A 411 -23.60 -13.45 -67.49
CA PHE A 411 -24.75 -13.33 -66.60
C PHE A 411 -24.31 -13.29 -65.13
N ILE A 412 -24.96 -12.49 -64.30
CA ILE A 412 -24.68 -12.43 -62.86
C ILE A 412 -25.76 -13.23 -62.14
N LEU A 413 -25.38 -14.38 -61.59
CA LEU A 413 -26.26 -15.20 -60.77
C LEU A 413 -26.17 -14.75 -59.31
N GLU A 414 -27.31 -14.34 -58.76
CA GLU A 414 -27.43 -13.94 -57.36
C GLU A 414 -27.97 -15.10 -56.50
N CYS A 415 -27.24 -15.40 -55.42
CA CYS A 415 -27.62 -16.31 -54.36
C CYS A 415 -28.30 -15.51 -53.23
N ILE A 416 -29.57 -15.78 -53.04
CA ILE A 416 -30.41 -15.19 -51.99
C ILE A 416 -30.24 -16.05 -50.74
N VAL A 417 -29.79 -15.41 -49.66
CA VAL A 417 -29.57 -16.03 -48.36
C VAL A 417 -30.69 -15.68 -47.39
N THR A 418 -31.11 -16.65 -46.57
CA THR A 418 -32.09 -16.42 -45.51
C THR A 418 -31.49 -16.79 -44.16
N PRO A 419 -31.54 -15.88 -43.17
CA PRO A 419 -31.94 -14.46 -43.27
C PRO A 419 -30.95 -13.62 -44.10
N PRO A 420 -31.33 -12.44 -44.61
CA PRO A 420 -30.53 -11.64 -45.56
C PRO A 420 -29.20 -11.14 -44.99
N ASN A 421 -29.10 -10.99 -43.66
CA ASN A 421 -27.89 -10.54 -42.97
C ASN A 421 -27.00 -11.71 -42.48
N ALA A 422 -27.32 -12.95 -42.86
CA ALA A 422 -26.48 -14.09 -42.54
C ALA A 422 -25.12 -13.97 -43.25
N PRO A 423 -24.01 -14.33 -42.60
CA PRO A 423 -22.68 -14.22 -43.18
C PRO A 423 -22.49 -15.14 -44.38
N THR A 424 -21.90 -14.61 -45.47
CA THR A 424 -21.77 -15.29 -46.77
C THR A 424 -20.32 -15.41 -47.25
N GLU A 425 -19.34 -14.98 -46.47
CA GLU A 425 -17.93 -14.93 -46.88
C GLU A 425 -17.31 -16.32 -47.12
N LYS A 426 -17.93 -17.38 -46.55
CA LYS A 426 -17.48 -18.77 -46.69
C LYS A 426 -18.21 -19.57 -47.79
N LEU A 427 -19.12 -18.96 -48.54
CA LEU A 427 -19.85 -19.65 -49.59
C LEU A 427 -18.91 -20.10 -50.71
N THR A 428 -18.98 -21.38 -51.06
CA THR A 428 -18.20 -21.99 -52.13
C THR A 428 -19.07 -22.15 -53.37
N TRP A 429 -18.51 -21.82 -54.54
CA TRP A 429 -19.17 -21.93 -55.82
C TRP A 429 -18.44 -22.93 -56.71
N ASP A 430 -19.17 -23.82 -57.36
CA ASP A 430 -18.63 -24.79 -58.31
C ASP A 430 -19.52 -24.91 -59.54
N LEU A 431 -18.92 -25.36 -60.65
CA LEU A 431 -19.59 -25.61 -61.91
C LEU A 431 -19.23 -27.01 -62.39
N ASP A 432 -20.24 -27.87 -62.54
CA ASP A 432 -20.03 -29.28 -62.88
C ASP A 432 -19.41 -29.45 -64.27
N ASN A 433 -19.85 -28.64 -65.24
CA ASN A 433 -19.37 -28.68 -66.61
C ASN A 433 -18.56 -27.44 -66.96
N LYS A 434 -17.25 -27.50 -66.67
CA LYS A 434 -16.30 -26.38 -66.88
C LYS A 434 -15.95 -26.12 -68.35
N THR A 435 -16.43 -26.96 -69.27
CA THR A 435 -16.16 -26.79 -70.72
C THR A 435 -17.11 -25.80 -71.39
N ILE A 436 -18.34 -25.67 -70.87
CA ILE A 436 -19.40 -24.85 -71.47
C ILE A 436 -19.44 -23.43 -70.91
N ALA A 437 -18.90 -23.19 -69.71
CA ALA A 437 -18.84 -21.86 -69.10
C ALA A 437 -17.70 -21.79 -68.07
N SER A 438 -17.33 -20.58 -67.66
CA SER A 438 -16.52 -20.31 -66.48
C SER A 438 -17.30 -19.47 -65.47
N ILE A 439 -16.93 -19.58 -64.19
CA ILE A 439 -17.55 -18.85 -63.08
C ILE A 439 -16.52 -17.98 -62.37
N ASN A 440 -16.97 -16.83 -61.87
CA ASN A 440 -16.17 -15.89 -61.08
C ASN A 440 -17.00 -15.38 -59.89
N PRO A 441 -16.88 -16.02 -58.71
CA PRO A 441 -17.58 -15.61 -57.50
C PRO A 441 -17.11 -14.24 -56.98
N SER A 442 -18.05 -13.44 -56.48
CA SER A 442 -17.72 -12.17 -55.84
C SER A 442 -17.04 -12.36 -54.48
N LYS A 443 -16.28 -11.35 -54.04
CA LYS A 443 -15.60 -11.33 -52.72
C LYS A 443 -16.58 -11.54 -51.55
N TYR A 444 -17.82 -11.07 -51.68
CA TYR A 444 -18.87 -11.16 -50.65
C TYR A 444 -19.75 -12.41 -50.80
N GLY A 445 -19.44 -13.33 -51.71
CA GLY A 445 -20.04 -14.68 -51.79
C GLY A 445 -21.49 -14.78 -52.30
N HIS A 446 -22.29 -13.71 -52.28
CA HIS A 446 -23.71 -13.75 -52.66
C HIS A 446 -23.98 -13.61 -54.17
N ARG A 447 -22.97 -13.26 -54.97
CA ARG A 447 -23.08 -13.14 -56.44
C ARG A 447 -21.95 -13.88 -57.14
N CYS A 448 -22.25 -14.43 -58.30
CA CYS A 448 -21.28 -15.10 -59.16
C CYS A 448 -21.50 -14.70 -60.62
N GLN A 449 -20.43 -14.27 -61.29
CA GLN A 449 -20.47 -14.00 -62.72
C GLN A 449 -20.24 -15.30 -63.50
N ILE A 450 -21.12 -15.57 -64.44
CA ILE A 450 -21.06 -16.70 -65.37
C ILE A 450 -20.66 -16.16 -66.74
N ILE A 451 -19.69 -16.79 -67.38
CA ILE A 451 -19.21 -16.43 -68.71
C ILE A 451 -19.35 -17.65 -69.62
N ALA A 452 -20.25 -17.57 -70.61
CA ALA A 452 -20.49 -18.67 -71.54
C ALA A 452 -19.32 -18.87 -72.51
N SER A 453 -18.98 -20.14 -72.77
CA SER A 453 -17.90 -20.52 -73.66
C SER A 453 -18.11 -20.03 -75.10
N GLU A 454 -17.02 -19.80 -75.82
CA GLU A 454 -17.07 -19.35 -77.21
C GLU A 454 -17.41 -20.48 -78.19
N GLY A 455 -16.96 -21.71 -77.89
CA GLY A 455 -16.96 -22.82 -78.86
C GLY A 455 -17.76 -24.05 -78.46
N TYR A 456 -18.22 -24.14 -77.20
CA TYR A 456 -18.83 -25.34 -76.64
C TYR A 456 -20.26 -25.06 -76.19
N GLU A 457 -21.18 -25.91 -76.62
CA GLU A 457 -22.59 -25.91 -76.21
C GLU A 457 -22.88 -27.10 -75.29
N GLY A 458 -23.92 -26.98 -74.48
CA GLY A 458 -24.33 -28.06 -73.59
C GLY A 458 -25.01 -27.58 -72.32
N ARG A 459 -25.21 -28.52 -71.40
CA ARG A 459 -25.86 -28.29 -70.10
C ARG A 459 -24.89 -28.55 -68.96
N GLY A 460 -25.09 -27.86 -67.85
CA GLY A 460 -24.33 -28.03 -66.61
C GLY A 460 -25.08 -27.42 -65.44
N ASN A 461 -24.57 -27.63 -64.23
CA ASN A 461 -25.15 -27.08 -63.02
C ASN A 461 -24.12 -26.25 -62.27
N ILE A 462 -24.55 -25.11 -61.76
CA ILE A 462 -23.80 -24.29 -60.82
C ILE A 462 -24.29 -24.60 -59.43
N HIS A 463 -23.36 -24.93 -58.54
CA HIS A 463 -23.60 -25.19 -57.13
C HIS A 463 -23.05 -24.03 -56.31
N CYS A 464 -23.83 -23.54 -55.35
CA CYS A 464 -23.35 -22.68 -54.28
C CYS A 464 -23.64 -23.41 -52.97
N TYR A 465 -22.63 -23.63 -52.13
CA TYR A 465 -22.80 -24.36 -50.88
C TYR A 465 -21.97 -23.77 -49.75
N ASP A 466 -22.45 -23.96 -48.52
CA ASP A 466 -21.72 -23.65 -47.30
C ASP A 466 -21.19 -24.96 -46.68
N ALA A 467 -19.88 -25.04 -46.50
CA ALA A 467 -19.23 -26.24 -45.99
C ALA A 467 -19.58 -26.51 -44.52
N ASP A 468 -19.86 -25.45 -43.74
CA ASP A 468 -20.15 -25.50 -42.30
C ASP A 468 -21.58 -26.03 -42.07
N THR A 469 -22.59 -25.40 -42.69
CA THR A 469 -24.00 -25.79 -42.50
C THR A 469 -24.50 -26.91 -43.41
N LYS A 470 -23.72 -27.31 -44.43
CA LYS A 470 -24.12 -28.25 -45.49
C LYS A 470 -25.30 -27.79 -46.34
N LEU A 471 -25.68 -26.52 -46.25
CA LEU A 471 -26.70 -25.91 -47.10
C LEU A 471 -26.15 -25.70 -48.51
N GLY A 472 -26.99 -25.86 -49.53
CA GLY A 472 -26.61 -25.62 -50.91
C GLY A 472 -27.77 -25.25 -51.81
N ALA A 473 -27.47 -24.60 -52.93
CA ALA A 473 -28.38 -24.22 -53.99
C ALA A 473 -27.81 -24.62 -55.35
N ILE A 474 -28.70 -24.98 -56.29
CA ILE A 474 -28.34 -25.45 -57.63
C ILE A 474 -29.07 -24.61 -58.69
N CYS A 475 -28.35 -24.17 -59.71
CA CYS A 475 -28.90 -23.52 -60.90
C CYS A 475 -28.46 -24.26 -62.15
N ASN A 476 -29.41 -24.61 -63.00
CA ASN A 476 -29.13 -25.27 -64.28
C ASN A 476 -28.70 -24.23 -65.31
N ILE A 477 -27.64 -24.48 -66.05
CA ILE A 477 -27.20 -23.61 -67.15
C ILE A 477 -27.22 -24.38 -68.47
N GLU A 478 -27.64 -23.69 -69.53
CA GLU A 478 -27.63 -24.21 -70.90
C GLU A 478 -26.99 -23.18 -71.81
N VAL A 479 -25.86 -23.55 -72.43
CA VAL A 479 -25.15 -22.71 -73.39
C VAL A 479 -25.49 -23.17 -74.80
N ILE A 480 -26.03 -22.26 -75.59
CA ILE A 480 -26.49 -22.53 -76.96
C ILE A 480 -25.67 -21.73 -77.97
N SER A 481 -25.31 -22.38 -79.08
CA SER A 481 -24.60 -21.73 -80.17
C SER A 481 -25.47 -20.66 -80.86
N LYS A 482 -24.81 -19.60 -81.36
CA LYS A 482 -25.46 -18.70 -82.34
C LYS A 482 -25.73 -19.50 -83.61
N VAL A 483 -26.98 -19.49 -84.06
CA VAL A 483 -27.44 -20.14 -85.29
C VAL A 483 -26.47 -19.84 -86.44
N LYS A 484 -25.79 -20.88 -86.96
CA LYS A 484 -24.89 -20.77 -88.12
C LYS A 484 -25.70 -21.02 -89.38
N PRO A 485 -25.68 -20.13 -90.39
CA PRO A 485 -26.44 -20.36 -91.62
C PRO A 485 -25.89 -21.56 -92.39
N GLY A 486 -26.79 -22.46 -92.81
CA GLY A 486 -26.45 -23.69 -93.54
C GLY A 486 -25.71 -23.42 -94.86
N THR A 487 -24.91 -24.39 -95.30
CA THR A 487 -24.08 -24.30 -96.51
C THR A 487 -24.91 -24.00 -97.76
N ALA A 488 -26.07 -24.64 -97.89
CA ALA A 488 -27.03 -24.37 -98.96
C ALA A 488 -27.51 -22.91 -98.96
N GLY A 489 -27.69 -22.31 -97.78
CA GLY A 489 -28.20 -20.94 -97.62
C GLY A 489 -27.16 -19.89 -97.97
N LYS A 490 -25.89 -20.18 -97.67
CA LYS A 490 -24.76 -19.36 -98.12
C LYS A 490 -24.63 -19.39 -99.64
N VAL A 491 -24.65 -20.57 -100.26
CA VAL A 491 -24.56 -20.72 -101.72
C VAL A 491 -25.75 -20.04 -102.41
N ALA A 492 -26.96 -20.32 -101.95
CA ALA A 492 -28.19 -19.70 -102.45
C ALA A 492 -28.12 -18.17 -102.43
N LEU A 493 -27.81 -17.57 -101.28
CA LEU A 493 -27.73 -16.12 -101.15
C LEU A 493 -26.61 -15.52 -102.01
N SER A 494 -25.44 -16.16 -102.04
CA SER A 494 -24.28 -15.67 -102.80
C SER A 494 -24.57 -15.70 -104.31
N CYS A 495 -25.08 -16.82 -104.82
CA CYS A 495 -25.45 -16.97 -106.23
C CYS A 495 -26.62 -16.08 -106.60
N TRP A 496 -27.55 -15.79 -105.68
CA TRP A 496 -28.63 -14.84 -105.93
C TRP A 496 -28.11 -13.41 -106.09
N LEU A 497 -27.31 -12.94 -105.12
CA LEU A 497 -26.74 -11.59 -105.13
C LEU A 497 -25.84 -11.34 -106.36
N ILE A 498 -25.04 -12.34 -106.75
CA ILE A 498 -24.13 -12.25 -107.91
C ILE A 498 -24.89 -12.49 -109.22
N GLY A 499 -25.99 -13.25 -109.19
CA GLY A 499 -26.77 -13.62 -110.35
C GLY A 499 -27.45 -12.45 -111.07
N ILE A 500 -27.54 -11.28 -110.43
CA ILE A 500 -27.96 -10.03 -111.08
C ILE A 500 -26.99 -9.65 -112.22
N LEU A 501 -25.68 -9.87 -112.05
CA LEU A 501 -24.64 -9.56 -113.04
C LEU A 501 -24.34 -10.77 -113.96
N PHE A 502 -24.53 -11.99 -113.45
CA PHE A 502 -24.19 -13.23 -114.13
C PHE A 502 -25.39 -14.19 -114.15
N PRO A 503 -26.26 -14.13 -115.17
CA PRO A 503 -27.57 -14.79 -115.16
C PRO A 503 -27.48 -16.32 -115.01
N PHE A 504 -26.41 -16.95 -115.48
CA PHE A 504 -26.21 -18.39 -115.42
C PHE A 504 -26.10 -18.95 -113.98
N LEU A 505 -25.86 -18.10 -112.97
CA LEU A 505 -25.79 -18.50 -111.56
C LEU A 505 -27.15 -18.53 -110.85
N LEU A 506 -28.19 -17.91 -111.45
CA LEU A 506 -29.53 -17.85 -110.87
C LEU A 506 -30.24 -19.21 -110.77
N PRO A 507 -30.15 -20.12 -111.76
CA PRO A 507 -30.69 -21.48 -111.62
C PRO A 507 -30.04 -22.24 -110.47
N ILE A 508 -28.72 -22.08 -110.30
CA ILE A 508 -27.95 -22.72 -109.22
C ILE A 508 -28.42 -22.18 -107.87
N SER A 509 -28.64 -20.86 -107.76
CA SER A 509 -29.21 -20.25 -106.55
C SER A 509 -30.60 -20.80 -106.21
N SER A 510 -31.50 -20.87 -107.19
CA SER A 510 -32.87 -21.40 -107.00
C SER A 510 -32.85 -22.85 -106.53
N ILE A 511 -32.06 -23.70 -107.19
CA ILE A 511 -31.90 -25.12 -106.82
C ILE A 511 -31.32 -25.25 -105.41
N ALA A 512 -30.26 -24.49 -105.08
CA ALA A 512 -29.67 -24.48 -103.74
C ALA A 512 -30.67 -24.00 -102.67
N SER A 513 -31.53 -23.03 -103.01
CA SER A 513 -32.58 -22.52 -102.12
C SER A 513 -33.67 -23.55 -101.87
N PHE A 514 -34.19 -24.21 -102.91
CA PHE A 514 -35.18 -25.29 -102.78
C PHE A 514 -34.62 -26.49 -102.04
N TYR A 515 -33.37 -26.86 -102.32
CA TYR A 515 -32.68 -27.92 -101.59
C TYR A 515 -32.51 -27.57 -100.11
N GLY A 516 -32.15 -26.32 -99.80
CA GLY A 516 -32.13 -25.79 -98.43
C GLY A 516 -33.50 -25.87 -97.77
N LEU A 517 -34.56 -25.41 -98.44
CA LEU A 517 -35.95 -25.50 -97.97
C LEU A 517 -36.43 -26.92 -97.67
N ALA A 518 -36.01 -27.91 -98.45
CA ALA A 518 -36.47 -29.29 -98.32
C ALA A 518 -35.71 -30.11 -97.28
N ARG A 519 -34.45 -29.74 -96.99
CA ARG A 519 -33.58 -30.50 -96.06
C ARG A 519 -33.30 -29.80 -94.74
N ASP A 520 -33.50 -28.49 -94.64
CA ASP A 520 -33.27 -27.77 -93.39
C ASP A 520 -34.46 -28.03 -92.45
N PRO A 521 -34.24 -28.50 -91.21
CA PRO A 521 -35.33 -28.70 -90.25
C PRO A 521 -35.72 -27.43 -89.49
N GLU A 522 -34.98 -26.31 -89.62
CA GLU A 522 -35.20 -25.10 -88.82
C GLU A 522 -36.07 -24.04 -89.50
N THR A 523 -37.17 -23.65 -88.86
CA THR A 523 -38.19 -22.74 -89.44
C THR A 523 -37.68 -21.35 -89.79
N GLU A 524 -36.71 -20.78 -89.05
CA GLU A 524 -36.15 -19.45 -89.35
C GLU A 524 -35.33 -19.44 -90.66
N HIS A 525 -34.59 -20.52 -90.96
CA HIS A 525 -33.83 -20.63 -92.21
C HIS A 525 -34.73 -20.79 -93.43
N HIS A 526 -35.87 -21.46 -93.32
CA HIS A 526 -36.85 -21.60 -94.40
C HIS A 526 -37.29 -20.25 -94.96
N ASN A 527 -37.46 -19.23 -94.12
CA ASN A 527 -37.82 -17.89 -94.58
C ASN A 527 -36.71 -17.27 -95.44
N ARG A 528 -35.44 -17.43 -95.04
CA ARG A 528 -34.29 -16.95 -95.83
C ARG A 528 -34.21 -17.66 -97.19
N TYR A 529 -34.38 -18.98 -97.22
CA TYR A 529 -34.39 -19.75 -98.47
C TYR A 529 -35.55 -19.36 -99.40
N LYS A 530 -36.76 -19.10 -98.85
CA LYS A 530 -37.90 -18.61 -99.64
C LYS A 530 -37.58 -17.28 -100.32
N ILE A 531 -36.98 -16.34 -99.57
CA ILE A 531 -36.57 -15.04 -100.12
C ILE A 531 -35.57 -15.23 -101.27
N CYS A 532 -34.53 -16.05 -101.09
CA CYS A 532 -33.54 -16.32 -102.14
C CYS A 532 -34.16 -17.00 -103.36
N ALA A 533 -35.03 -17.99 -103.19
CA ALA A 533 -35.68 -18.70 -104.29
C ALA A 533 -36.58 -17.76 -105.12
N VAL A 534 -37.44 -17.00 -104.44
CA VAL A 534 -38.34 -16.03 -105.09
C VAL A 534 -37.54 -14.96 -105.81
N GLY A 535 -36.52 -14.41 -105.13
CA GLY A 535 -35.61 -13.43 -105.70
C GLY A 535 -34.93 -13.93 -106.96
N SER A 536 -34.35 -15.14 -106.94
CA SER A 536 -33.61 -15.71 -108.07
C SER A 536 -34.49 -15.97 -109.29
N ILE A 537 -35.72 -16.46 -109.08
CA ILE A 537 -36.69 -16.69 -110.15
C ILE A 537 -37.10 -15.36 -110.80
N LEU A 538 -37.42 -14.34 -110.01
CA LEU A 538 -37.78 -13.01 -110.52
C LEU A 538 -36.66 -12.39 -111.35
N THR A 539 -35.41 -12.46 -110.87
CA THR A 539 -34.26 -11.93 -111.61
C THR A 539 -33.99 -12.73 -112.89
N LEU A 540 -34.21 -14.04 -112.90
CA LEU A 540 -34.02 -14.87 -114.09
C LEU A 540 -35.06 -14.54 -115.15
N LEU A 541 -36.33 -14.37 -114.75
CA LEU A 541 -37.40 -13.95 -115.63
C LEU A 541 -37.14 -12.56 -116.23
N PHE A 542 -36.61 -11.62 -115.44
CA PHE A 542 -36.21 -10.31 -115.93
C PHE A 542 -35.15 -10.40 -117.05
N TRP A 543 -34.09 -11.17 -116.84
CA TRP A 543 -33.05 -11.36 -117.86
C TRP A 543 -33.55 -12.07 -119.12
N LEU A 544 -34.44 -13.05 -119.00
CA LEU A 544 -35.08 -13.71 -120.14
C LEU A 544 -35.94 -12.74 -120.97
N MET A 545 -36.59 -11.77 -120.32
CA MET A 545 -37.36 -10.74 -121.05
C MET A 545 -36.47 -9.70 -121.74
N VAL A 546 -35.33 -9.34 -121.15
CA VAL A 546 -34.38 -8.38 -121.75
C VAL A 546 -33.60 -8.99 -122.92
N GLY A 547 -33.36 -10.32 -122.92
CA GLY A 547 -32.67 -11.03 -124.02
C GLY A 547 -33.54 -11.35 -125.24
N MET A 548 -34.83 -10.98 -125.24
CA MET A 548 -35.78 -11.23 -126.34
C MET A 548 -36.07 -9.97 -127.19
N GLN A 549 -35.22 -8.94 -127.13
CA GLN A 549 -35.27 -7.74 -127.99
C GLN A 549 -34.17 -7.71 -129.04
#